data_AF-A0A8D1BTA4-F1
#
_entry.id   AF-A0A8D1BTA4-F1
#
_cell.length_a   1.000
_cell.length_b   1.000
_cell.length_c   1.000
_cell.angle_alpha   90.00
_cell.angle_beta   90.00
_cell.angle_gamma   90.00
#
_symmetry.space_group_name_H-M   'P 1'
#
loop_
_entity.id
_entity.type
_entity.pdbx_description
1 polymer ?
#
loop_
_entity_poly.entity_id
_entity_poly.type
_entity_poly.pdbx_seq_one_letter_code
_entity_poly.pdbx_strand_id
1 'polypeptide(L)'
;MSKSLKKLVEESREKNQPEVDMSDRGISNMLDVNGLCNDGQIETLSQSIGSSQKIALAHMNRLNTLPRGFGSLPALEVLDLTYNNLSENSLPGNFFYLTTLRALYLSDNDFEILPPDIGKLTKLQILSLRDNDLISLPKEIGELTQLKELHIQGNRLTVLPPELGNLDLTGQKQIFKAENNPWVTPIADQFQLGVSHVFEYIRSETYKYLYGRHMQANPEPPKKNNDKSKKISRKPLTAKNK
;
A
#
# COMPACT_ATOMS: atom_id res chain seq x y z
N MET A 1 26.11 -11.82 9.22
CA MET A 1 25.36 -10.58 9.47
C MET A 1 26.31 -9.40 9.28
N SER A 2 25.92 -8.37 8.53
CA SER A 2 26.67 -7.12 8.60
C SER A 2 26.62 -6.60 10.04
N LYS A 3 27.70 -5.96 10.51
CA LYS A 3 27.78 -5.45 11.89
C LYS A 3 26.61 -4.50 12.24
N SER A 4 26.02 -3.88 11.23
CA SER A 4 24.89 -2.94 11.36
C SER A 4 23.55 -3.62 11.64
N LEU A 5 23.25 -4.76 11.00
CA LEU A 5 21.98 -5.48 11.18
C LEU A 5 21.89 -6.17 12.54
N LYS A 6 23.00 -6.77 13.02
CA LYS A 6 23.14 -7.33 14.38
C LYS A 6 22.83 -6.30 15.45
N LYS A 7 23.44 -5.13 15.31
CA LYS A 7 23.29 -4.03 16.26
C LYS A 7 21.86 -3.48 16.27
N LEU A 8 21.19 -3.41 15.12
CA LEU A 8 19.77 -3.02 15.01
C LEU A 8 18.83 -4.01 15.73
N VAL A 9 19.05 -5.30 15.50
CA VAL A 9 18.34 -6.42 16.14
C VAL A 9 18.55 -6.42 17.65
N GLU A 10 19.80 -6.27 18.11
CA GLU A 10 20.13 -6.19 19.54
C GLU A 10 19.53 -4.95 20.21
N GLU A 11 19.59 -3.77 19.57
CA GLU A 11 19.04 -2.53 20.14
C GLU A 11 17.50 -2.53 20.22
N SER A 12 16.79 -3.07 19.22
CA SER A 12 15.32 -3.22 19.30
C SER A 12 14.91 -4.23 20.38
N ARG A 13 15.68 -5.30 20.55
CA ARG A 13 15.49 -6.30 21.61
C ARG A 13 15.77 -5.73 23.01
N GLU A 14 16.77 -4.86 23.14
CA GLU A 14 17.09 -4.17 24.39
C GLU A 14 16.01 -3.13 24.78
N LYS A 15 15.36 -2.50 23.79
CA LYS A 15 14.35 -1.46 24.02
C LYS A 15 12.91 -1.98 24.15
N ASN A 16 12.66 -3.29 24.00
CA ASN A 16 11.31 -3.87 23.93
C ASN A 16 10.39 -3.17 22.92
N GLN A 17 10.96 -2.68 21.81
CA GLN A 17 10.20 -2.03 20.75
C GLN A 17 9.92 -3.05 19.64
N PRO A 18 8.65 -3.43 19.39
CA PRO A 18 8.29 -4.38 18.33
C PRO A 18 8.32 -3.74 16.92
N GLU A 19 8.74 -2.49 16.84
CA GLU A 19 8.83 -1.69 15.62
C GLU A 19 10.31 -1.49 15.27
N VAL A 20 10.68 -1.86 14.04
CA VAL A 20 12.02 -1.63 13.51
C VAL A 20 11.93 -0.55 12.45
N ASP A 21 12.32 0.67 12.82
CA ASP A 21 12.51 1.76 11.88
C ASP A 21 13.91 1.68 11.25
N MET A 22 13.98 1.26 9.99
CA MET A 22 15.26 1.18 9.25
C MET A 22 15.71 2.53 8.68
N SER A 23 14.89 3.59 8.80
CA SER A 23 15.09 4.85 8.13
C SER A 23 15.95 5.86 8.92
N ASP A 24 16.00 5.72 10.25
CA ASP A 24 16.81 6.55 11.16
C ASP A 24 18.34 6.40 10.99
N ARG A 25 18.82 5.58 10.04
CA ARG A 25 20.25 5.28 9.84
C ARG A 25 20.80 5.54 8.43
N GLY A 26 20.11 6.34 7.62
CA GLY A 26 20.64 6.84 6.34
C GLY A 26 20.62 5.81 5.20
N ILE A 27 19.73 4.83 5.25
CA ILE A 27 19.59 3.79 4.23
C ILE A 27 18.72 4.33 3.09
N SER A 28 19.34 4.98 2.10
CA SER A 28 18.66 5.49 0.89
C SER A 28 18.41 4.42 -0.19
N ASN A 29 18.86 3.19 0.05
CA ASN A 29 18.74 2.07 -0.87
C ASN A 29 18.84 0.74 -0.11
N MET A 30 17.79 -0.09 -0.18
CA MET A 30 17.78 -1.42 0.45
C MET A 30 18.75 -2.41 -0.22
N LEU A 31 19.25 -2.12 -1.42
CA LEU A 31 20.34 -2.89 -2.05
C LEU A 31 21.69 -2.66 -1.36
N ASP A 32 21.87 -1.51 -0.69
CA ASP A 32 23.11 -1.17 0.02
C ASP A 32 23.15 -1.74 1.44
N VAL A 33 22.03 -2.31 1.93
CA VAL A 33 22.00 -3.13 3.13
C VAL A 33 22.52 -4.52 2.77
N ASN A 34 23.84 -4.62 2.61
CA ASN A 34 24.56 -5.87 2.45
C ASN A 34 24.06 -6.90 3.49
N GLY A 35 23.25 -7.86 3.05
CA GLY A 35 22.74 -8.95 3.89
C GLY A 35 21.23 -9.11 3.96
N LEU A 36 20.40 -8.11 3.61
CA LEU A 36 18.93 -8.31 3.50
C LEU A 36 18.55 -9.25 2.33
N CYS A 37 19.45 -9.46 1.38
CA CYS A 37 19.28 -10.38 0.27
C CYS A 37 19.66 -11.84 0.61
N ASN A 38 20.19 -12.13 1.80
CA ASN A 38 20.53 -13.50 2.22
C ASN A 38 19.47 -14.00 3.20
N ASP A 39 18.77 -15.09 2.83
CA ASP A 39 17.64 -15.67 3.57
C ASP A 39 17.88 -15.81 5.09
N GLY A 40 19.09 -16.16 5.51
CA GLY A 40 19.44 -16.32 6.93
C GLY A 40 19.42 -15.04 7.79
N GLN A 41 19.47 -13.83 7.20
CA GLN A 41 19.43 -12.57 7.98
C GLN A 41 18.01 -12.02 8.16
N ILE A 42 17.11 -12.29 7.20
CA ILE A 42 15.67 -12.02 7.35
C ILE A 42 15.07 -12.93 8.42
N GLU A 43 15.52 -14.19 8.48
CA GLU A 43 15.16 -15.11 9.56
C GLU A 43 15.64 -14.61 10.94
N THR A 44 16.85 -14.03 11.00
CA THR A 44 17.38 -13.44 12.24
C THR A 44 16.64 -12.16 12.65
N LEU A 45 16.28 -11.29 11.69
CA LEU A 45 15.40 -10.15 11.94
C LEU A 45 14.05 -10.64 12.49
N SER A 46 13.43 -11.62 11.83
CA SER A 46 12.15 -12.21 12.24
C SER A 46 12.17 -12.80 13.65
N GLN A 47 13.27 -13.44 14.05
CA GLN A 47 13.48 -13.97 15.40
C GLN A 47 13.67 -12.87 16.47
N SER A 48 14.03 -11.65 16.07
CA SER A 48 14.34 -10.55 16.99
C SER A 48 13.16 -9.65 17.35
N ILE A 49 12.11 -9.60 16.51
CA ILE A 49 10.99 -8.64 16.65
C ILE A 49 9.83 -9.15 17.52
N GLY A 50 9.99 -10.30 18.19
CA GLY A 50 8.95 -10.86 19.06
C GLY A 50 7.71 -11.34 18.30
N SER A 51 6.61 -11.57 19.04
CA SER A 51 5.42 -12.27 18.56
C SER A 51 4.43 -11.45 17.70
N SER A 52 4.59 -10.12 17.63
CA SER A 52 3.86 -9.25 16.68
C SER A 52 4.90 -8.42 15.94
N GLN A 53 5.21 -8.81 14.70
CA GLN A 53 6.22 -8.13 13.90
C GLN A 53 5.56 -6.92 13.22
N LYS A 54 5.94 -5.72 13.65
CA LYS A 54 5.63 -4.48 12.95
C LYS A 54 6.90 -3.95 12.32
N ILE A 55 6.87 -3.72 11.02
CA ILE A 55 8.00 -3.09 10.32
C ILE A 55 7.48 -1.81 9.67
N ALA A 56 7.94 -0.68 10.19
CA ALA A 56 7.72 0.62 9.59
C ALA A 56 9.02 1.04 8.90
N LEU A 57 9.00 1.20 7.57
CA LEU A 57 10.11 1.77 6.82
C LEU A 57 9.86 3.27 6.58
N ALA A 58 9.50 3.96 7.66
CA ALA A 58 8.75 5.20 7.63
C ALA A 58 9.62 6.46 7.76
N HIS A 59 10.66 6.63 6.95
CA HIS A 59 11.13 7.98 6.57
C HIS A 59 11.51 8.01 5.09
N MET A 60 11.62 9.22 4.54
CA MET A 60 11.88 9.61 3.14
C MET A 60 13.06 8.86 2.48
N ASN A 61 12.94 7.56 2.29
CA ASN A 61 14.04 6.72 1.83
C ASN A 61 14.13 6.67 0.32
N ARG A 62 13.15 7.28 -0.39
CA ARG A 62 13.08 7.27 -1.85
C ARG A 62 13.30 5.84 -2.39
N LEU A 63 12.76 4.84 -1.69
CA LEU A 63 12.97 3.44 -2.07
C LEU A 63 12.33 3.21 -3.42
N ASN A 64 13.13 2.69 -4.35
CA ASN A 64 12.69 2.36 -5.71
C ASN A 64 12.46 0.85 -5.88
N THR A 65 12.91 0.02 -4.93
CA THR A 65 12.82 -1.45 -4.98
C THR A 65 12.81 -2.06 -3.58
N LEU A 66 12.16 -3.21 -3.41
CA LEU A 66 12.21 -4.05 -2.22
C LEU A 66 13.01 -5.35 -2.50
N PRO A 67 13.77 -5.88 -1.54
CA PRO A 67 14.59 -7.07 -1.74
C PRO A 67 13.72 -8.32 -1.93
N ARG A 68 14.20 -9.29 -2.71
CA ARG A 68 13.47 -10.55 -3.01
C ARG A 68 13.08 -11.35 -1.77
N GLY A 69 13.80 -11.23 -0.66
CA GLY A 69 13.47 -11.94 0.59
C GLY A 69 12.34 -11.31 1.40
N PHE A 70 11.83 -10.13 1.02
CA PHE A 70 10.89 -9.37 1.83
C PHE A 70 9.56 -10.10 2.09
N GLY A 71 9.11 -10.90 1.11
CA GLY A 71 7.91 -11.72 1.24
C GLY A 71 8.03 -12.92 2.19
N SER A 72 9.22 -13.19 2.73
CA SER A 72 9.50 -14.35 3.59
C SER A 72 9.38 -14.06 5.09
N LEU A 73 8.85 -12.89 5.48
CA LEU A 73 8.63 -12.51 6.88
C LEU A 73 7.36 -13.18 7.41
N PRO A 74 7.47 -14.26 8.23
CA PRO A 74 6.36 -15.16 8.47
C PRO A 74 5.26 -14.57 9.39
N ALA A 75 5.59 -13.57 10.21
CA ALA A 75 4.67 -13.00 11.19
C ALA A 75 4.48 -11.48 11.04
N LEU A 76 4.79 -10.92 9.88
CA LEU A 76 4.62 -9.50 9.61
C LEU A 76 3.12 -9.14 9.58
N GLU A 77 2.68 -8.32 10.55
CA GLU A 77 1.28 -7.90 10.64
C GLU A 77 1.07 -6.47 10.13
N VAL A 78 2.07 -5.60 10.27
CA VAL A 78 1.98 -4.19 9.86
C VAL A 78 3.19 -3.84 9.03
N LEU A 79 2.94 -3.31 7.84
CA LEU A 79 3.94 -2.84 6.91
C LEU A 79 3.63 -1.41 6.48
N ASP A 80 4.51 -0.49 6.85
CA ASP A 80 4.46 0.89 6.37
C ASP A 80 5.60 1.17 5.38
N LEU A 81 5.22 1.48 4.15
CA LEU A 81 6.07 1.85 3.02
C LEU A 81 5.70 3.24 2.47
N THR A 82 5.03 4.06 3.28
CA THR A 82 4.59 5.41 2.92
C THR A 82 5.79 6.32 2.61
N TYR A 83 5.59 7.28 1.70
CA TYR A 83 6.60 8.28 1.32
C TYR A 83 7.86 7.69 0.64
N ASN A 84 7.65 6.73 -0.27
CA ASN A 84 8.72 6.14 -1.06
C ASN A 84 8.52 6.41 -2.56
N ASN A 85 9.31 5.78 -3.40
CA ASN A 85 9.23 5.88 -4.86
C ASN A 85 8.98 4.50 -5.48
N LEU A 86 8.19 3.68 -4.77
CA LEU A 86 7.82 2.33 -5.20
C LEU A 86 6.78 2.41 -6.31
N SER A 87 6.84 1.41 -7.18
CA SER A 87 5.88 1.14 -8.25
C SER A 87 5.52 -0.34 -8.24
N GLU A 88 4.61 -0.76 -9.10
CA GLU A 88 4.28 -2.17 -9.33
C GLU A 88 5.52 -3.03 -9.63
N ASN A 89 6.53 -2.47 -10.32
CA ASN A 89 7.78 -3.15 -10.65
C ASN A 89 8.77 -3.22 -9.48
N SER A 90 8.49 -2.48 -8.40
CA SER A 90 9.33 -2.42 -7.21
C SER A 90 9.05 -3.54 -6.20
N LEU A 91 7.88 -4.19 -6.32
CA LEU A 91 7.46 -5.28 -5.43
C LEU A 91 8.06 -6.61 -5.89
N PRO A 92 8.73 -7.39 -5.02
CA PRO A 92 9.23 -8.71 -5.38
C PRO A 92 8.08 -9.69 -5.58
N GLY A 93 8.27 -10.72 -6.42
CA GLY A 93 7.21 -11.68 -6.76
C GLY A 93 6.59 -12.43 -5.57
N ASN A 94 7.30 -12.52 -4.44
CA ASN A 94 6.78 -13.11 -3.20
C ASN A 94 6.17 -12.09 -2.23
N PHE A 95 6.06 -10.81 -2.58
CA PHE A 95 5.52 -9.77 -1.69
C PHE A 95 4.14 -10.14 -1.14
N PHE A 96 3.29 -10.73 -1.99
CA PHE A 96 1.93 -11.14 -1.63
C PHE A 96 1.86 -12.49 -0.89
N TYR A 97 3.00 -13.06 -0.48
CA TYR A 97 3.05 -14.23 0.39
C TYR A 97 3.00 -13.86 1.89
N LEU A 98 3.00 -12.56 2.21
CA LEU A 98 2.80 -11.99 3.54
C LEU A 98 1.34 -12.14 4.02
N THR A 99 0.82 -13.37 4.02
CA THR A 99 -0.59 -13.69 4.34
C THR A 99 -1.00 -13.38 5.79
N THR A 100 -0.04 -13.03 6.65
CA THR A 100 -0.26 -12.56 8.02
C THR A 100 -0.51 -11.05 8.12
N LEU A 101 -0.33 -10.31 7.03
CA LEU A 101 -0.44 -8.85 7.01
C LEU A 101 -1.86 -8.37 7.31
N ARG A 102 -1.97 -7.43 8.25
CA ARG A 102 -3.21 -6.81 8.72
C ARG A 102 -3.29 -5.33 8.34
N ALA A 103 -2.17 -4.65 8.18
CA ALA A 103 -2.14 -3.26 7.72
C ALA A 103 -1.00 -3.05 6.72
N LEU A 104 -1.35 -2.46 5.57
CA LEU A 104 -0.42 -2.12 4.50
C LEU A 104 -0.58 -0.65 4.11
N TYR A 105 0.46 0.13 4.33
CA TYR A 105 0.52 1.53 3.95
C TYR A 105 1.50 1.72 2.79
N LEU A 106 0.97 2.14 1.64
CA LEU A 106 1.70 2.41 0.39
C LEU A 106 1.45 3.85 -0.09
N SER A 107 1.09 4.75 0.83
CA SER A 107 0.70 6.12 0.47
C SER A 107 1.89 6.92 -0.05
N ASP A 108 1.66 7.88 -0.95
CA ASP A 108 2.71 8.74 -1.53
C ASP A 108 3.86 7.90 -2.14
N ASN A 109 3.50 7.09 -3.12
CA ASN A 109 4.38 6.28 -3.97
C ASN A 109 4.02 6.54 -5.46
N ASP A 110 4.56 5.76 -6.39
CA ASP A 110 4.38 5.93 -7.83
C ASP A 110 3.63 4.73 -8.47
N PHE A 111 2.74 4.05 -7.71
CA PHE A 111 1.94 2.94 -8.24
C PHE A 111 0.93 3.41 -9.28
N GLU A 112 0.98 2.84 -10.48
CA GLU A 112 -0.06 3.03 -11.51
C GLU A 112 -1.06 1.88 -11.53
N ILE A 113 -0.59 0.68 -11.20
CA ILE A 113 -1.39 -0.54 -11.12
C ILE A 113 -1.11 -1.21 -9.78
N LEU A 114 -2.15 -1.66 -9.10
CA LEU A 114 -2.01 -2.58 -7.97
C LEU A 114 -2.12 -4.03 -8.50
N PRO A 115 -1.12 -4.90 -8.27
CA PRO A 115 -1.17 -6.27 -8.77
C PRO A 115 -2.40 -7.04 -8.24
N PRO A 116 -3.05 -7.88 -9.07
CA PRO A 116 -4.16 -8.75 -8.66
C PRO A 116 -3.87 -9.62 -7.45
N ASP A 117 -2.60 -10.00 -7.26
CA ASP A 117 -2.14 -10.78 -6.11
C ASP A 117 -2.42 -10.14 -4.74
N ILE A 118 -2.83 -8.86 -4.68
CA ILE A 118 -3.33 -8.24 -3.45
C ILE A 118 -4.43 -9.08 -2.78
N GLY A 119 -5.26 -9.78 -3.55
CA GLY A 119 -6.33 -10.65 -3.04
C GLY A 119 -5.83 -11.78 -2.13
N LYS A 120 -4.54 -12.16 -2.22
CA LYS A 120 -3.91 -13.15 -1.34
C LYS A 120 -3.78 -12.67 0.12
N LEU A 121 -3.79 -11.36 0.37
CA LEU A 121 -3.67 -10.77 1.70
C LEU A 121 -5.00 -10.77 2.46
N THR A 122 -5.65 -11.94 2.58
CA THR A 122 -7.03 -12.08 3.09
C THR A 122 -7.25 -11.62 4.54
N LYS A 123 -6.18 -11.45 5.33
CA LYS A 123 -6.21 -10.93 6.70
C LYS A 123 -6.10 -9.40 6.79
N LEU A 124 -5.92 -8.72 5.65
CA LEU A 124 -5.71 -7.28 5.60
C LEU A 124 -6.96 -6.54 6.09
N GLN A 125 -6.77 -5.62 7.03
CA GLN A 125 -7.80 -4.79 7.64
C GLN A 125 -7.67 -3.33 7.25
N ILE A 126 -6.45 -2.88 6.95
CA ILE A 126 -6.14 -1.52 6.52
C ILE A 126 -5.30 -1.57 5.24
N LEU A 127 -5.75 -0.87 4.20
CA LEU A 127 -5.00 -0.65 2.97
C LEU A 127 -5.00 0.83 2.62
N SER A 128 -3.82 1.45 2.60
CA SER A 128 -3.67 2.86 2.25
C SER A 128 -2.84 3.07 1.00
N LEU A 129 -3.51 3.47 -0.09
CA LEU A 129 -2.96 3.73 -1.43
C LEU A 129 -3.07 5.21 -1.81
N ARG A 130 -3.26 6.08 -0.82
CA ARG A 130 -3.38 7.53 -0.98
C ARG A 130 -2.24 8.13 -1.82
N ASP A 131 -2.54 9.14 -2.64
CA ASP A 131 -1.55 9.97 -3.34
C ASP A 131 -0.56 9.14 -4.19
N ASN A 132 -1.09 8.14 -4.90
CA ASN A 132 -0.41 7.38 -5.94
C ASN A 132 -0.88 7.83 -7.32
N ASP A 133 -0.54 7.07 -8.36
CA ASP A 133 -0.94 7.33 -9.74
C ASP A 133 -1.91 6.25 -10.27
N LEU A 134 -2.68 5.59 -9.39
CA LEU A 134 -3.50 4.43 -9.76
C LEU A 134 -4.58 4.80 -10.79
N ILE A 135 -4.65 4.02 -11.87
CA ILE A 135 -5.65 4.19 -12.95
C ILE A 135 -6.85 3.26 -12.81
N SER A 136 -6.66 2.14 -12.11
CA SER A 136 -7.70 1.16 -11.80
C SER A 136 -7.38 0.43 -10.48
N LEU A 137 -8.37 -0.23 -9.92
CA LEU A 137 -8.20 -1.22 -8.86
C LEU A 137 -8.46 -2.62 -9.44
N PRO A 138 -7.69 -3.65 -9.06
CA PRO A 138 -7.95 -5.03 -9.46
C PRO A 138 -9.28 -5.51 -8.84
N LYS A 139 -9.99 -6.40 -9.54
CA LYS A 139 -11.24 -7.01 -9.02
C LYS A 139 -11.00 -7.81 -7.74
N GLU A 140 -9.78 -8.35 -7.60
CA GLU A 140 -9.29 -9.12 -6.46
C GLU A 140 -9.29 -8.30 -5.16
N ILE A 141 -9.45 -6.97 -5.22
CA ILE A 141 -9.72 -6.16 -4.02
C ILE A 141 -10.96 -6.66 -3.25
N GLY A 142 -11.94 -7.24 -3.96
CA GLY A 142 -13.14 -7.82 -3.36
C GLY A 142 -12.89 -9.10 -2.56
N GLU A 143 -11.68 -9.68 -2.63
CA GLU A 143 -11.27 -10.85 -1.85
C GLU A 143 -10.81 -10.48 -0.43
N LEU A 144 -10.54 -9.20 -0.17
CA LEU A 144 -10.10 -8.66 1.11
C LEU A 144 -11.26 -8.53 2.11
N THR A 145 -11.94 -9.65 2.40
CA THR A 145 -13.17 -9.69 3.22
C THR A 145 -13.01 -9.16 4.66
N GLN A 146 -11.77 -9.02 5.16
CA GLN A 146 -11.48 -8.43 6.47
C GLN A 146 -11.16 -6.93 6.43
N LEU A 147 -11.16 -6.30 5.26
CA LEU A 147 -10.81 -4.90 5.08
C LEU A 147 -11.86 -4.01 5.76
N LYS A 148 -11.38 -3.09 6.59
CA LYS A 148 -12.20 -2.10 7.32
C LYS A 148 -11.87 -0.68 6.88
N GLU A 149 -10.63 -0.45 6.46
CA GLU A 149 -10.14 0.85 6.05
C GLU A 149 -9.49 0.77 4.68
N LEU A 150 -10.02 1.56 3.74
CA LEU A 150 -9.49 1.68 2.39
C LEU A 150 -9.34 3.15 2.02
N HIS A 151 -8.09 3.55 1.77
CA HIS A 151 -7.74 4.90 1.35
C HIS A 151 -7.20 4.88 -0.07
N ILE A 152 -7.95 5.45 -1.02
CA ILE A 152 -7.59 5.55 -2.44
C ILE A 152 -7.67 6.99 -2.96
N GLN A 153 -7.78 7.98 -2.07
CA GLN A 153 -7.83 9.38 -2.43
C GLN A 153 -6.54 9.88 -3.10
N GLY A 154 -6.67 10.84 -4.01
CA GLY A 154 -5.52 11.44 -4.71
C GLY A 154 -4.89 10.52 -5.76
N ASN A 155 -5.69 9.70 -6.45
CA ASN A 155 -5.27 8.84 -7.54
C ASN A 155 -5.90 9.31 -8.88
N ARG A 156 -5.84 8.47 -9.91
CA ARG A 156 -6.41 8.73 -11.25
C ARG A 156 -7.54 7.76 -11.58
N LEU A 157 -8.26 7.30 -10.57
CA LEU A 157 -9.37 6.35 -10.72
C LEU A 157 -10.57 7.04 -11.37
N THR A 158 -11.14 6.41 -12.38
CA THR A 158 -12.35 6.90 -13.07
C THR A 158 -13.60 6.14 -12.65
N VAL A 159 -13.45 4.86 -12.28
CA VAL A 159 -14.50 3.94 -11.84
C VAL A 159 -13.95 3.01 -10.76
N LEU A 160 -14.84 2.31 -10.04
CA LEU A 160 -14.50 1.27 -9.06
C LEU A 160 -14.90 -0.13 -9.58
N PRO A 161 -14.12 -1.20 -9.33
CA PRO A 161 -14.56 -2.55 -9.68
C PRO A 161 -15.83 -2.92 -8.89
N PRO A 162 -16.85 -3.53 -9.52
CA PRO A 162 -18.07 -3.95 -8.82
C PRO A 162 -17.81 -4.89 -7.64
N GLU A 163 -16.73 -5.67 -7.69
CA GLU A 163 -16.29 -6.59 -6.65
C GLU A 163 -15.95 -5.88 -5.33
N LEU A 164 -15.62 -4.57 -5.37
CA LEU A 164 -15.48 -3.78 -4.16
C LEU A 164 -16.78 -3.75 -3.34
N GLY A 165 -17.94 -3.89 -4.00
CA GLY A 165 -19.25 -4.01 -3.35
C GLY A 165 -19.39 -5.24 -2.46
N ASN A 166 -18.52 -6.25 -2.57
CA ASN A 166 -18.49 -7.42 -1.69
C ASN A 166 -17.98 -7.09 -0.28
N LEU A 167 -17.30 -5.95 -0.11
CA LEU A 167 -16.75 -5.51 1.16
C LEU A 167 -17.78 -4.71 1.97
N ASP A 168 -17.77 -4.85 3.29
CA ASP A 168 -18.54 -4.00 4.20
C ASP A 168 -17.71 -2.79 4.62
N LEU A 169 -17.64 -1.79 3.74
CA LEU A 169 -16.94 -0.51 3.98
C LEU A 169 -17.88 0.66 4.30
N THR A 170 -19.17 0.38 4.48
CA THR A 170 -20.22 1.39 4.73
C THR A 170 -20.64 1.51 6.19
N GLY A 171 -20.22 0.58 7.06
CA GLY A 171 -20.59 0.60 8.47
C GLY A 171 -19.90 1.71 9.28
N GLN A 172 -20.37 1.90 10.52
CA GLN A 172 -19.91 2.99 11.40
C GLN A 172 -18.43 2.89 11.82
N LYS A 173 -17.83 1.70 11.75
CA LYS A 173 -16.43 1.46 12.15
C LYS A 173 -15.51 1.32 10.94
N GLN A 174 -16.03 1.59 9.75
CA GLN A 174 -15.31 1.44 8.50
C GLN A 174 -15.00 2.79 7.88
N ILE A 175 -13.88 2.83 7.18
CA ILE A 175 -13.36 4.06 6.58
C ILE A 175 -13.12 3.80 5.10
N PHE A 176 -13.84 4.53 4.27
CA PHE A 176 -13.60 4.57 2.84
C PHE A 176 -13.32 6.01 2.41
N LYS A 177 -12.15 6.23 1.82
CA LYS A 177 -11.70 7.54 1.34
C LYS A 177 -11.28 7.43 -0.12
N ALA A 178 -11.90 8.24 -0.95
CA ALA A 178 -11.83 8.13 -2.42
C ALA A 178 -11.88 9.50 -3.11
N GLU A 179 -11.77 10.57 -2.33
CA GLU A 179 -11.78 11.96 -2.80
C GLU A 179 -10.59 12.23 -3.74
N ASN A 180 -10.64 13.33 -4.50
CA ASN A 180 -9.56 13.74 -5.41
C ASN A 180 -9.17 12.68 -6.45
N ASN A 181 -10.17 12.06 -7.08
CA ASN A 181 -10.03 11.18 -8.24
C ASN A 181 -10.93 11.71 -9.38
N PRO A 182 -10.54 11.53 -10.65
CA PRO A 182 -11.32 11.98 -11.81
C PRO A 182 -12.49 11.02 -12.13
N TRP A 183 -13.40 10.84 -11.18
CA TRP A 183 -14.58 9.97 -11.33
C TRP A 183 -15.42 10.39 -12.54
N VAL A 184 -15.88 9.42 -13.33
CA VAL A 184 -16.79 9.67 -14.45
C VAL A 184 -18.25 9.52 -14.02
N THR A 185 -19.16 10.24 -14.67
CA THR A 185 -20.59 10.04 -14.48
C THR A 185 -20.99 8.64 -14.99
N PRO A 186 -21.87 7.89 -14.28
CA PRO A 186 -22.68 8.32 -13.14
C PRO A 186 -22.09 8.08 -11.74
N ILE A 187 -20.97 7.36 -11.61
CA ILE A 187 -20.39 7.08 -10.29
C ILE A 187 -19.93 8.36 -9.57
N ALA A 188 -19.47 9.36 -10.32
CA ALA A 188 -19.16 10.69 -9.79
C ALA A 188 -20.33 11.33 -9.02
N ASP A 189 -21.55 11.18 -9.52
CA ASP A 189 -22.75 11.74 -8.87
C ASP A 189 -23.06 11.00 -7.57
N GLN A 190 -22.79 9.70 -7.52
CA GLN A 190 -22.99 8.91 -6.29
C GLN A 190 -22.03 9.31 -5.18
N PHE A 191 -20.80 9.72 -5.52
CA PHE A 191 -19.86 10.27 -4.54
C PHE A 191 -20.38 11.55 -3.88
N GLN A 192 -21.16 12.37 -4.59
CA GLN A 192 -21.78 13.57 -4.03
C GLN A 192 -22.88 13.24 -3.01
N LEU A 193 -23.55 12.09 -3.19
CA LEU A 193 -24.58 11.58 -2.29
C LEU A 193 -23.99 10.82 -1.08
N GLY A 194 -22.70 10.52 -1.11
CA GLY A 194 -21.96 9.87 -0.03
C GLY A 194 -21.66 8.39 -0.25
N VAL A 195 -20.82 7.83 0.62
CA VAL A 195 -20.24 6.48 0.47
C VAL A 195 -21.30 5.39 0.34
N SER A 196 -22.39 5.46 1.12
CA SER A 196 -23.46 4.45 1.04
C SER A 196 -24.09 4.36 -0.34
N HIS A 197 -24.34 5.50 -1.00
CA HIS A 197 -24.88 5.54 -2.36
C HIS A 197 -23.89 4.98 -3.38
N VAL A 198 -22.60 5.26 -3.23
CA VAL A 198 -21.55 4.65 -4.07
C VAL A 198 -21.62 3.13 -3.96
N PHE A 199 -21.66 2.59 -2.73
CA PHE A 199 -21.67 1.14 -2.52
C PHE A 199 -22.97 0.47 -2.98
N GLU A 200 -24.12 1.12 -2.81
CA GLU A 200 -25.39 0.65 -3.37
C GLU A 200 -25.34 0.64 -4.91
N TYR A 201 -24.81 1.70 -5.51
CA TYR A 201 -24.67 1.83 -6.95
C TYR A 201 -23.74 0.78 -7.53
N ILE A 202 -22.53 0.57 -6.97
CA ILE A 202 -21.58 -0.41 -7.50
C ILE A 202 -22.07 -1.87 -7.39
N ARG A 203 -22.98 -2.15 -6.45
CA ARG A 203 -23.63 -3.46 -6.32
C ARG A 203 -24.73 -3.69 -7.36
N SER A 204 -25.27 -2.63 -7.96
CA SER A 204 -26.37 -2.72 -8.93
C SER A 204 -25.96 -3.40 -10.24
N GLU A 205 -26.90 -4.12 -10.85
CA GLU A 205 -26.70 -4.72 -12.17
C GLU A 205 -26.44 -3.66 -13.26
N THR A 206 -27.07 -2.49 -13.11
CA THR A 206 -26.83 -1.35 -14.00
C THR A 206 -25.38 -0.91 -13.97
N TYR A 207 -24.78 -0.76 -12.78
CA TYR A 207 -23.38 -0.39 -12.69
C TYR A 207 -22.46 -1.49 -13.22
N LYS A 208 -22.72 -2.77 -12.90
CA LYS A 208 -21.92 -3.89 -13.44
C LYS A 208 -21.88 -3.87 -14.96
N TYR A 209 -23.04 -3.64 -15.61
CA TYR A 209 -23.12 -3.49 -17.06
C TYR A 209 -22.33 -2.28 -17.58
N LEU A 210 -22.51 -1.09 -16.98
CA LEU A 210 -21.82 0.14 -17.38
C LEU A 210 -20.31 0.04 -17.18
N TYR A 211 -19.87 -0.54 -16.06
CA TYR A 211 -18.47 -0.82 -15.76
C TYR A 211 -17.86 -1.76 -16.82
N GLY A 212 -18.55 -2.84 -17.17
CA GLY A 212 -18.11 -3.76 -18.23
C GLY A 212 -17.94 -3.07 -19.58
N ARG A 213 -18.90 -2.20 -19.96
CA ARG A 213 -18.80 -1.38 -21.18
C ARG A 213 -17.64 -0.38 -21.12
N HIS A 214 -17.42 0.26 -19.99
CA HIS A 214 -16.30 1.19 -19.78
C HIS A 214 -14.95 0.49 -19.90
N MET A 215 -14.80 -0.70 -19.30
CA MET A 215 -13.58 -1.50 -19.42
C MET A 215 -13.34 -1.99 -20.86
N GLN A 216 -14.39 -2.40 -21.59
CA GLN A 216 -14.29 -2.81 -23.00
C GLN A 216 -13.92 -1.65 -23.92
N ALA A 217 -14.38 -0.43 -23.61
CA ALA A 217 -14.03 0.75 -24.38
C ALA A 217 -12.55 1.15 -24.23
N ASN A 218 -11.86 0.62 -23.21
CA ASN A 218 -10.45 0.89 -22.90
C ASN A 218 -10.09 2.39 -23.00
N PRO A 219 -10.78 3.25 -22.24
CA PRO A 219 -10.57 4.69 -22.31
C PRO A 219 -9.13 5.03 -21.94
N GLU A 220 -8.58 6.07 -22.58
CA GLU A 220 -7.26 6.57 -22.23
C GLU A 220 -7.21 6.94 -20.75
N PRO A 221 -6.20 6.47 -19.99
CA PRO A 221 -6.07 6.82 -18.59
C PRO A 221 -5.94 8.34 -18.40
N PRO A 222 -6.53 8.92 -17.33
CA PRO A 222 -6.33 10.33 -17.02
C PRO A 222 -4.83 10.66 -16.94
N LYS A 223 -4.43 11.83 -17.43
CA LYS A 223 -3.01 12.22 -17.53
C LYS A 223 -2.32 12.14 -16.16
N LYS A 224 -1.10 11.61 -16.14
CA LYS A 224 -0.23 11.66 -14.95
C LYS A 224 -0.02 13.10 -14.54
N ASN A 225 -0.13 13.38 -13.25
CA ASN A 225 0.33 14.65 -12.73
C ASN A 225 1.87 14.58 -12.59
N ASN A 226 2.58 15.15 -13.57
CA ASN A 226 4.04 15.20 -13.56
C ASN A 226 4.60 16.16 -12.49
N ASP A 227 3.75 17.02 -11.91
CA ASP A 227 4.14 17.89 -10.81
C ASP A 227 4.16 17.10 -9.48
N LYS A 228 5.29 16.39 -9.28
CA LYS A 228 5.55 15.64 -8.05
C LYS A 228 5.97 16.52 -6.88
N SER A 229 5.98 17.87 -7.02
CA SER A 229 6.35 18.78 -5.92
C SER A 229 5.40 18.70 -4.72
N LYS A 230 4.16 18.22 -4.96
CA LYS A 230 3.14 18.00 -3.93
C LYS A 230 3.39 16.73 -3.10
N LYS A 231 4.13 15.75 -3.65
CA LYS A 231 4.48 14.50 -2.96
C LYS A 231 5.46 14.82 -1.83
N ILE A 232 5.09 14.45 -0.60
CA ILE A 232 5.94 14.63 0.59
C ILE A 232 7.25 13.86 0.41
N SER A 233 7.22 12.69 -0.22
CA SER A 233 8.42 11.90 -0.60
C SER A 233 9.44 12.66 -1.45
N ARG A 234 9.02 13.74 -2.13
CA ARG A 234 9.86 14.53 -3.05
C ARG A 234 10.26 15.89 -2.49
N LYS A 235 9.75 16.30 -1.33
CA LYS A 235 10.20 17.52 -0.67
C LYS A 235 11.69 17.37 -0.28
N PRO A 236 12.52 18.42 -0.45
CA PRO A 236 13.87 18.38 0.08
C PRO A 236 13.79 18.10 1.58
N LEU A 237 14.67 17.22 2.09
CA LEU A 237 14.90 17.11 3.53
C LEU A 237 15.20 18.54 3.99
N THR A 238 14.29 19.16 4.73
CA THR A 238 14.62 20.42 5.39
C THR A 238 15.77 20.07 6.31
N ALA A 239 16.95 20.64 6.02
CA ALA A 239 18.08 20.54 6.92
C ALA A 239 17.56 20.91 8.31
N LYS A 240 17.51 19.95 9.23
CA LYS A 240 17.31 20.26 10.64
C LYS A 240 18.44 21.23 10.98
N ASN A 241 18.07 22.50 11.09
CA ASN A 241 18.96 23.58 11.50
C ASN A 241 19.50 23.26 12.88
N LYS A 242 20.84 23.19 12.95
CA LYS A 242 21.73 23.31 14.13
C LYS A 242 21.59 22.30 15.27
#